data_AF-A0A2L2YWC9-F1
#
_entry.id   AF-A0A2L2YWC9-F1
#
_cell.length_a   1.000
_cell.length_b   1.000
_cell.length_c   1.000
_cell.angle_alpha   90.00
_cell.angle_beta   90.00
_cell.angle_gamma   90.00
#
_symmetry.space_group_name_H-M   'P 1'
#
loop_
_entity.id
_entity.type
_entity.pdbx_description
1 polymer ?
#
loop_
_entity_poly.entity_id
_entity_poly.type
_entity_poly.pdbx_seq_one_letter_code
_entity_poly.pdbx_strand_id
1 'polypeptide(L)'
;MTSKPKASSRLEYEISKNRDEANWRKVTELAEQLNQRSSGLDVLVNFLIGESKLEQFLEENLPIESNISKAKTGLTEAKRYLQTCISEQGAKLNVMRDAHL
;
A
#
# COMPACT_ATOMS: atom_id res chain seq x y z
N MET A 1 -26.41 -10.86 20.92
CA MET A 1 -26.49 -9.60 20.15
C MET A 1 -25.10 -8.99 20.05
N THR A 2 -24.69 -8.73 18.79
CA THR A 2 -23.67 -7.78 18.32
C THR A 2 -22.29 -7.83 19.00
N SER A 3 -21.42 -8.70 18.48
CA SER A 3 -19.97 -8.58 18.61
C SER A 3 -19.53 -7.20 18.11
N LYS A 4 -18.94 -6.38 18.99
CA LYS A 4 -18.28 -5.13 18.59
C LYS A 4 -17.33 -5.44 17.43
N PRO A 5 -17.37 -4.70 16.31
CA PRO A 5 -16.38 -4.91 15.26
C PRO A 5 -15.00 -4.71 15.87
N LYS A 6 -14.14 -5.71 15.72
CA LYS A 6 -12.75 -5.65 16.20
C LYS A 6 -12.12 -4.39 15.64
N ALA A 7 -11.37 -3.65 16.45
CA ALA A 7 -10.76 -2.38 16.02
C ALA A 7 -9.91 -2.50 14.74
N SER A 8 -9.41 -3.71 14.43
CA SER A 8 -8.75 -4.04 13.15
C SER A 8 -9.68 -3.88 11.94
N SER A 9 -10.93 -4.35 12.01
CA SER A 9 -11.92 -4.28 10.93
C SER A 9 -12.31 -2.84 10.58
N ARG A 10 -12.25 -1.91 11.55
CA ARG A 10 -12.48 -0.49 11.28
C ARG A 10 -11.30 0.15 10.54
N LEU A 11 -10.07 -0.22 10.90
CA LEU A 11 -8.87 0.30 10.26
C LEU A 11 -8.77 -0.18 8.80
N GLU A 12 -9.06 -1.46 8.55
CA GLU A 12 -9.13 -2.04 7.19
C GLU A 12 -10.17 -1.33 6.31
N TYR A 13 -11.34 -1.02 6.86
CA TYR A 13 -12.38 -0.25 6.15
C TYR A 13 -11.90 1.15 5.78
N GLU A 14 -11.29 1.88 6.72
CA GLU A 14 -10.76 3.21 6.45
C GLU A 14 -9.64 3.17 5.40
N ILE A 15 -8.77 2.14 5.42
CA ILE A 15 -7.74 1.94 4.40
C ILE A 15 -8.39 1.76 3.03
N SER A 16 -9.36 0.85 2.89
CA SER A 16 -10.05 0.60 1.62
C SER A 16 -10.73 1.86 1.10
N LYS A 17 -11.47 2.55 1.97
CA LYS A 17 -12.16 3.80 1.61
C LYS A 17 -11.19 4.87 1.10
N ASN A 18 -10.06 5.07 1.78
CA ASN A 18 -9.08 6.07 1.36
C ASN A 18 -8.32 5.66 0.10
N ARG A 19 -8.13 4.36 -0.17
CA ARG A 19 -7.62 3.88 -1.46
C ARG A 19 -8.61 4.18 -2.60
N ASP A 20 -9.90 3.91 -2.40
CA ASP A 20 -10.95 4.19 -3.39
C ASP A 20 -11.09 5.69 -3.69
N GLU A 21 -10.83 6.55 -2.70
CA GLU A 21 -10.84 8.01 -2.82
C GLU A 21 -9.50 8.59 -3.32
N ALA A 22 -8.50 7.77 -3.64
CA ALA A 22 -7.13 8.18 -4.00
C ALA A 22 -6.44 9.07 -2.93
N ASN A 23 -6.83 8.92 -1.66
CA ASN A 23 -6.24 9.64 -0.53
C ASN A 23 -4.94 8.97 -0.03
N TRP A 24 -3.93 8.87 -0.90
CA TRP A 24 -2.70 8.08 -0.67
C TRP A 24 -1.88 8.47 0.56
N ARG A 25 -1.86 9.77 0.90
CA ARG A 25 -1.26 10.23 2.17
C ARG A 25 -1.94 9.59 3.37
N LYS A 26 -3.27 9.52 3.35
CA LYS A 26 -4.03 8.94 4.45
C LYS A 26 -3.89 7.43 4.51
N VAL A 27 -3.84 6.76 3.35
CA VAL A 27 -3.55 5.31 3.26
C VAL A 27 -2.21 4.99 3.92
N THR A 28 -1.18 5.81 3.68
CA THR A 28 0.15 5.61 4.29
C THR A 28 0.11 5.73 5.81
N GLU A 29 -0.53 6.77 6.35
CA GLU A 29 -0.71 6.93 7.81
C GLU A 29 -1.46 5.75 8.44
N LEU A 30 -2.51 5.26 7.77
CA LEU A 30 -3.31 4.15 8.27
C LEU A 30 -2.55 2.82 8.19
N ALA A 31 -1.71 2.62 7.17
CA ALA A 31 -0.83 1.46 7.04
C ALA A 31 0.23 1.43 8.15
N GLU A 32 0.82 2.57 8.52
CA GLU A 32 1.73 2.66 9.65
C GLU A 32 1.04 2.34 10.98
N GLN A 33 -0.19 2.82 11.17
CA GLN A 33 -1.02 2.47 12.34
C GLN A 33 -1.36 0.97 12.38
N LEU A 34 -1.57 0.33 11.22
CA LEU A 34 -1.80 -1.10 11.13
C LEU A 34 -0.56 -1.87 11.59
N ASN A 35 0.62 -1.43 11.18
CA ASN A 35 1.91 -2.01 11.57
C ASN A 35 2.14 -1.98 13.08
N GLN A 36 1.79 -0.86 13.73
CA GLN A 36 1.93 -0.70 15.18
C GLN A 36 0.96 -1.58 15.98
N ARG A 37 -0.18 -1.96 15.39
CA ARG A 37 -1.27 -2.68 16.08
C ARG A 37 -1.25 -4.19 15.86
N SER A 38 -0.54 -4.69 14.86
CA SER A 38 -0.59 -6.11 14.50
C SER A 38 0.75 -6.58 13.96
N SER A 39 1.42 -7.46 14.71
CA SER A 39 2.59 -8.19 14.24
C SER A 39 2.14 -9.28 13.25
N GLY A 40 2.76 -9.33 12.06
CA GLY A 40 2.46 -10.32 11.02
C GLY A 40 1.70 -9.81 9.80
N LEU A 41 1.33 -8.52 9.76
CA LEU A 41 0.78 -7.84 8.57
C LEU A 41 1.83 -7.01 7.82
N ASP A 42 3.12 -7.21 8.12
CA ASP A 42 4.23 -6.41 7.57
C ASP A 42 4.22 -6.38 6.04
N VAL A 43 3.83 -7.48 5.39
CA VAL A 43 3.74 -7.56 3.93
C VAL A 43 2.59 -6.70 3.38
N LEU A 44 1.44 -6.70 4.05
CA LEU A 44 0.30 -5.86 3.67
C LEU A 44 0.61 -4.37 3.89
N VAL A 45 1.27 -4.04 5.00
CA VAL A 45 1.72 -2.67 5.28
C VAL A 45 2.69 -2.20 4.20
N ASN A 46 3.69 -3.03 3.87
CA ASN A 46 4.65 -2.72 2.81
C ASN A 46 3.95 -2.50 1.46
N PHE A 47 2.94 -3.33 1.12
CA PHE A 47 2.16 -3.14 -0.09
C PHE A 47 1.44 -1.78 -0.13
N LEU A 48 0.71 -1.45 0.93
CA LEU A 48 -0.05 -0.20 1.02
C LEU A 48 0.85 1.04 0.93
N ILE A 49 2.03 0.99 1.55
CA ILE A 49 3.02 2.07 1.47
C ILE A 49 3.63 2.14 0.07
N GLY A 50 3.95 0.99 -0.54
CA GLY A 50 4.49 0.91 -1.89
C GLY A 50 3.54 1.47 -2.94
N GLU A 51 2.27 1.09 -2.88
CA GLU A 51 1.19 1.60 -3.73
C GLU A 51 0.99 3.10 -3.52
N SER A 52 0.89 3.55 -2.27
CA SER A 52 0.69 4.97 -1.97
C SER A 52 1.83 5.85 -2.50
N LYS A 53 3.08 5.36 -2.43
CA LYS A 53 4.25 6.06 -2.98
C LYS A 53 4.25 6.06 -4.51
N LEU A 54 3.83 4.97 -5.14
CA LEU A 54 3.71 4.85 -6.58
C LEU A 54 2.66 5.84 -7.12
N GLU A 55 1.46 5.82 -6.56
CA GLU A 55 0.35 6.66 -7.00
C GLU A 55 0.64 8.14 -6.78
N GLN A 56 1.19 8.53 -5.62
CA GLN A 56 1.65 9.91 -5.39
C GLN A 56 2.71 10.35 -6.41
N PHE A 57 3.63 9.45 -6.78
CA PHE A 57 4.63 9.77 -7.79
C PHE A 57 3.99 9.99 -9.16
N LEU A 58 2.99 9.20 -9.54
CA LEU A 58 2.27 9.30 -10.81
C LEU A 58 1.35 10.52 -10.88
N GLU A 59 0.75 10.94 -9.76
CA GLU A 59 0.00 12.20 -9.65
C GLU A 59 0.90 13.42 -9.89
N GLU A 60 2.12 13.41 -9.37
CA GLU A 60 3.07 14.51 -9.53
C GLU A 60 3.85 14.45 -10.85
N ASN A 61 4.08 13.25 -11.38
CA ASN A 61 4.87 13.01 -12.58
C ASN A 61 4.06 12.16 -13.56
N LEU A 62 3.43 12.84 -14.51
CA LEU A 62 2.74 12.18 -15.62
C LEU A 62 3.67 11.13 -16.27
N PRO A 63 3.15 9.94 -16.62
CA PRO A 63 3.93 8.84 -17.20
C PRO A 63 4.27 9.13 -18.68
N ILE A 64 5.07 10.17 -18.90
CA ILE A 64 5.58 10.61 -20.20
C ILE A 64 7.08 10.36 -20.29
N GLU A 65 7.61 10.26 -21.52
CA GLU A 65 9.02 9.92 -21.75
C GLU A 65 9.99 10.89 -21.06
N SER A 66 9.62 12.16 -20.93
CA SER A 66 10.41 13.18 -20.23
C SER A 66 10.63 12.89 -18.74
N ASN A 67 9.76 12.08 -18.12
CA ASN A 67 9.82 11.74 -16.71
C ASN A 67 10.50 10.39 -16.45
N ILE A 68 10.91 9.64 -17.48
CA ILE A 68 11.56 8.32 -17.33
C ILE A 68 12.78 8.38 -16.41
N SER A 69 13.61 9.42 -16.54
CA SER A 69 14.80 9.59 -15.69
C SER A 69 14.44 9.81 -14.22
N LYS A 70 13.37 10.57 -13.94
CA LYS A 70 12.85 10.77 -12.58
C LYS A 70 12.16 9.52 -12.04
N ALA A 71 11.45 8.78 -12.89
CA ALA A 71 10.78 7.54 -12.53
C ALA A 71 11.78 6.45 -12.11
N LYS A 72 12.94 6.36 -12.78
CA LYS A 72 14.00 5.40 -12.41
C LYS A 72 14.48 5.58 -10.97
N THR A 73 14.57 6.81 -10.47
CA THR A 73 15.00 7.09 -9.10
C THR A 73 13.81 7.15 -8.12
N GLY A 74 12.74 7.85 -8.46
CA GLY A 74 11.56 8.06 -7.62
C GLY A 74 10.76 6.79 -7.34
N LEU A 75 10.69 5.85 -8.30
CA LEU A 75 9.97 4.59 -8.12
C LEU A 75 10.81 3.48 -7.50
N THR A 76 12.11 3.70 -7.26
CA THR A 76 12.98 2.67 -6.67
C THR A 76 12.49 2.26 -5.28
N GLU A 77 12.01 3.22 -4.49
CA GLU A 77 11.51 2.95 -3.15
C GLU A 77 10.18 2.19 -3.19
N ALA A 78 9.22 2.64 -4.01
CA ALA A 78 7.96 1.93 -4.24
C ALA A 78 8.20 0.49 -4.74
N LYS A 79 9.12 0.32 -5.69
CA LYS A 79 9.53 -0.99 -6.20
C LYS A 79 10.06 -1.91 -5.10
N ARG A 80 10.89 -1.40 -4.19
CA ARG A 80 11.42 -2.21 -3.07
C ARG A 80 10.28 -2.72 -2.17
N TYR A 81 9.31 -1.86 -1.85
CA TYR A 81 8.15 -2.23 -1.05
C TYR A 81 7.21 -3.22 -1.76
N LEU A 82 7.00 -3.07 -3.06
CA LEU A 82 6.17 -4.00 -3.83
C LEU A 82 6.87 -5.34 -4.05
N GLN A 83 8.20 -5.36 -4.21
CA GLN A 83 8.97 -6.60 -4.36
C GLN A 83 8.91 -7.51 -3.15
N THR A 84 8.84 -6.97 -1.92
CA THR A 84 8.67 -7.80 -0.72
C THR A 84 7.30 -8.50 -0.68
N CYS A 85 6.32 -7.95 -1.40
CA CYS A 85 4.96 -8.49 -1.52
C CYS A 85 4.85 -9.64 -2.53
N ILE A 86 5.85 -9.85 -3.38
CA ILE A 86 5.92 -10.96 -4.35
C ILE A 86 6.50 -12.24 -3.69
N SER A 87 6.67 -12.24 -2.37
CA SER A 87 7.11 -13.41 -1.60
C SER A 87 5.96 -14.38 -1.27
N GLU A 88 6.26 -15.61 -0.83
CA GLU A 88 5.27 -16.61 -0.37
C GLU A 88 4.32 -16.07 0.71
N GLN A 89 4.78 -15.12 1.52
CA GLN A 89 3.98 -14.47 2.55
C GLN A 89 2.94 -13.50 1.96
N GLY A 90 3.25 -12.85 0.84
CA GLY A 90 2.29 -12.04 0.08
C GLY A 90 1.23 -12.89 -0.64
N ALA A 91 1.60 -14.10 -1.08
CA ALA A 91 0.65 -15.06 -1.64
C ALA A 91 -0.40 -15.49 -0.60
N LYS A 92 0.03 -15.77 0.63
CA LYS A 92 -0.86 -16.15 1.75
C LYS A 92 -1.84 -15.06 2.17
N LEU A 93 -1.45 -13.79 2.01
CA LEU A 93 -2.27 -12.63 2.36
C LEU A 93 -3.11 -12.12 1.17
N ASN A 94 -3.13 -12.83 0.04
CA ASN A 94 -3.77 -12.44 -1.24
C ASN A 94 -3.29 -11.11 -1.86
N VAL A 95 -2.34 -10.42 -1.23
CA VAL A 95 -1.76 -9.15 -1.70
C VAL A 95 -0.95 -9.35 -2.98
N MET A 96 -0.49 -10.58 -3.24
CA MET A 96 0.26 -10.91 -4.44
C MET A 96 -0.54 -10.72 -5.74
N ARG A 97 -1.87 -10.85 -5.69
CA ARG A 97 -2.74 -10.65 -6.87
C ARG A 97 -2.83 -9.16 -7.22
N ASP A 98 -2.92 -8.30 -6.22
CA ASP A 98 -3.00 -6.85 -6.41
C ASP A 98 -1.62 -6.24 -6.72
N ALA A 99 -0.52 -6.83 -6.26
CA ALA A 99 0.84 -6.43 -6.63
C ALA A 99 1.26 -6.85 -8.06
N HIS A 100 0.50 -7.73 -8.71
CA HIS A 100 0.75 -8.20 -10.08
C HIS A 100 -0.15 -7.52 -11.13
N LEU A 101 -1.15 -6.75 -10.69
CA LEU A 101 -2.03 -5.93 -11.53
C LEU A 101 -1.32 -4.65 -11.95
#